data_AF-A0A3B9KQ14-F1
#
_entry.id   AF-A0A3B9KQ14-F1
#
_cell.length_a   1.000
_cell.length_b   1.000
_cell.length_c   1.000
_cell.angle_alpha   90.00
_cell.angle_beta   90.00
_cell.angle_gamma   90.00
#
_symmetry.space_group_name_H-M   'P 1'
#
loop_
_entity.id
_entity.type
_entity.pdbx_description
1 polymer ?
#
loop_
_entity_poly.entity_id
_entity_poly.type
_entity_poly.pdbx_seq_one_letter_code
_entity_poly.pdbx_strand_id
1 'polypeptide(L)'
;MQGTMVWSNDKGYVDTHVFNPSAMQVGIGYAKSLSTKFSIGGQVKYTAQQFGKSNVQMTDSLITKKYKTNAVAIDFGTIFNTGFRDVKFGMTVRNFSNEIKYIDESFQLPLTFSIGLTANLMNFISAEMPNHNVDIYADWAHPRSYPEYLNLGIEYSFVRKFFLRYGFEQNRDESGSSFGFGLNAFGIVFDYSYTPMKTFDDIQRFTLRVSL
;
A
#
# COMPACT_ATOMS: atom_id res chain seq x y z
N MET A 1 21.51 9.64 4.66
CA MET A 1 21.47 10.14 6.05
C MET A 1 22.87 10.07 6.65
N GLN A 2 23.25 11.01 7.50
CA GLN A 2 24.56 11.03 8.15
C GLN A 2 24.53 10.09 9.37
N GLY A 3 25.43 9.10 9.41
CA GLY A 3 25.60 8.26 10.59
C GLY A 3 26.46 8.96 11.64
N THR A 4 26.13 8.80 12.92
CA THR A 4 26.89 9.34 14.04
C THR A 4 27.31 8.22 15.00
N MET A 5 28.43 8.42 15.69
CA MET A 5 28.92 7.53 16.74
C MET A 5 29.30 8.38 17.95
N VAL A 6 28.99 7.92 19.17
CA VAL A 6 29.37 8.61 20.40
C VAL A 6 30.89 8.74 20.47
N TRP A 7 31.38 9.91 20.86
CA TRP A 7 32.81 10.18 20.96
C TRP A 7 33.08 11.23 22.03
N SER A 8 34.21 11.11 22.73
CA SER A 8 34.64 12.07 23.75
C SER A 8 35.22 13.33 23.12
N ASN A 9 34.37 14.16 22.51
CA ASN A 9 34.67 15.52 22.06
C ASN A 9 33.60 16.50 22.57
N ASP A 10 33.78 17.80 22.36
CA ASP A 10 32.83 18.84 22.81
C ASP A 10 31.41 18.67 22.23
N LYS A 11 31.28 17.94 21.12
CA LYS A 11 29.99 17.64 20.47
C LYS A 11 29.34 16.35 21.00
N GLY A 12 30.06 15.50 21.73
CA GLY A 12 29.62 14.18 22.19
C GLY A 12 29.48 13.11 21.10
N TYR A 13 29.75 13.43 19.83
CA TYR A 13 29.67 12.50 18.71
C TYR A 13 30.67 12.84 17.59
N VAL A 14 30.97 11.85 16.76
CA VAL A 14 31.66 11.99 15.47
C VAL A 14 30.78 11.50 14.35
N ASP A 15 30.84 12.20 13.24
CA ASP A 15 30.25 11.76 11.99
C ASP A 15 31.01 10.53 11.46
N THR A 16 30.25 9.52 11.07
CA THR A 16 30.77 8.31 10.44
C THR A 16 30.50 8.37 8.93
N HIS A 17 30.07 7.26 8.34
CA HIS A 17 29.74 7.23 6.92
C HIS A 17 28.30 7.67 6.68
N VAL A 18 28.07 8.29 5.53
CA VAL A 18 26.72 8.49 5.01
C VAL A 18 26.17 7.11 4.62
N PHE A 19 25.01 6.76 5.15
CA PHE A 19 24.30 5.55 4.75
C PHE A 19 23.06 5.92 3.95
N ASN A 20 22.80 5.10 2.93
CA ASN A 20 21.66 5.21 2.03
C ASN A 20 20.81 3.96 2.18
N PRO A 21 19.77 4.00 3.03
CA PRO A 21 18.83 2.90 3.13
C PRO A 21 18.20 2.59 1.78
N SER A 22 18.07 1.31 1.48
CA SER A 22 17.36 0.86 0.30
C SER A 22 16.52 -0.37 0.62
N ALA A 23 15.39 -0.48 -0.05
CA ALA A 23 14.51 -1.63 0.02
C ALA A 23 14.12 -2.04 -1.40
N MET A 24 13.95 -3.34 -1.60
CA MET A 24 13.52 -3.92 -2.87
C MET A 24 12.51 -5.02 -2.60
N GLN A 25 11.49 -5.13 -3.45
CA GLN A 25 10.55 -6.23 -3.48
C GLN A 25 10.42 -6.75 -4.89
N VAL A 26 10.51 -8.07 -5.06
CA VAL A 26 10.22 -8.78 -6.31
C VAL A 26 9.24 -9.89 -6.01
N GLY A 27 8.23 -10.11 -6.86
CA GLY A 27 7.26 -11.17 -6.62
C GLY A 27 6.59 -11.66 -7.88
N ILE A 28 6.06 -12.88 -7.79
CA ILE A 28 5.30 -13.53 -8.86
C ILE A 28 3.93 -13.89 -8.30
N GLY A 29 2.88 -13.52 -9.02
CA GLY A 29 1.50 -13.77 -8.65
C GLY A 29 0.75 -14.51 -9.75
N TYR A 30 -0.24 -15.29 -9.33
CA TYR A 30 -1.17 -15.97 -10.22
C TYR A 30 -2.58 -15.86 -9.66
N ALA A 31 -3.56 -15.65 -10.54
CA ALA A 31 -4.96 -15.59 -10.19
C ALA A 31 -5.79 -16.37 -11.20
N LYS A 32 -6.88 -16.98 -10.72
CA LYS A 32 -7.80 -17.77 -11.54
C LYS A 32 -9.22 -17.62 -11.04
N SER A 33 -10.15 -17.43 -11.97
CA SER A 33 -11.58 -17.59 -11.71
C SER A 33 -11.92 -19.08 -11.62
N LEU A 34 -12.40 -19.51 -10.45
CA LEU A 34 -12.89 -20.88 -10.26
C LEU A 34 -14.33 -21.03 -10.75
N SER A 35 -15.09 -19.94 -10.78
CA SER A 35 -16.44 -19.87 -11.34
C SER A 35 -16.75 -18.45 -11.86
N THR A 36 -17.95 -18.26 -12.40
CA THR A 36 -18.45 -16.92 -12.79
C THR A 36 -18.58 -15.96 -11.62
N LYS A 37 -18.68 -16.49 -10.39
CA LYS A 37 -18.88 -15.71 -9.16
C LYS A 37 -17.65 -15.67 -8.26
N PHE A 38 -16.70 -16.59 -8.41
CA PHE A 38 -15.61 -16.74 -7.45
C PHE A 38 -14.25 -16.79 -8.15
N SER A 39 -13.36 -15.91 -7.71
CA SER A 39 -11.97 -15.85 -8.16
C SER A 39 -11.03 -15.91 -6.97
N ILE A 40 -9.89 -16.59 -7.16
CA ILE A 40 -8.82 -16.68 -6.17
C ILE A 40 -7.51 -16.20 -6.79
N GLY A 41 -6.63 -15.66 -5.95
CA GLY A 41 -5.29 -15.27 -6.35
C GLY A 41 -4.30 -15.46 -5.22
N GLY A 42 -3.05 -15.68 -5.59
CA GLY A 42 -1.94 -15.77 -4.66
C GLY A 42 -0.70 -15.13 -5.25
N GLN A 43 0.19 -14.66 -4.38
CA GLN A 43 1.47 -14.08 -4.77
C GLN A 43 2.56 -14.52 -3.81
N VAL A 44 3.72 -14.87 -4.35
CA VAL A 44 4.95 -15.07 -3.56
C VAL A 44 5.87 -13.89 -3.83
N LYS A 45 6.42 -13.31 -2.76
CA LYS A 45 7.23 -12.09 -2.80
C LYS A 45 8.52 -12.33 -2.03
N TYR A 46 9.62 -11.82 -2.58
CA TYR A 46 10.89 -11.67 -1.90
C TYR A 46 11.11 -10.20 -1.61
N THR A 47 11.26 -9.85 -0.34
CA THR A 47 11.59 -8.50 0.12
C THR A 47 13.00 -8.48 0.67
N ALA A 48 13.75 -7.44 0.37
CA ALA A 48 15.09 -7.21 0.89
C ALA A 48 15.23 -5.77 1.32
N GLN A 49 15.88 -5.56 2.45
CA GLN A 49 16.10 -4.24 3.01
C GLN A 49 17.53 -4.11 3.52
N GLN A 50 18.15 -2.97 3.25
CA GLN A 50 19.49 -2.63 3.68
C GLN A 50 19.47 -1.25 4.31
N PHE A 51 19.76 -1.18 5.60
CA PHE A 51 19.84 0.07 6.36
C PHE A 51 21.27 0.61 6.49
N GLY A 52 22.25 -0.03 5.85
CA GLY A 52 23.65 0.36 5.90
C GLY A 52 24.41 -0.36 7.01
N LYS A 53 25.43 0.30 7.55
CA LYS A 53 26.29 -0.26 8.59
C LYS A 53 26.36 0.73 9.75
N SER A 54 26.68 0.26 10.95
CA SER A 54 27.04 1.13 12.06
C SER A 54 28.20 0.54 12.83
N ASN A 55 29.05 1.40 13.38
CA ASN A 55 30.11 1.00 14.29
C ASN A 55 29.54 1.00 15.70
N VAL A 56 29.52 -0.18 16.32
CA VAL A 56 29.05 -0.35 17.69
C VAL A 56 30.27 -0.68 18.54
N GLN A 57 30.45 0.10 19.62
CA GLN A 57 31.49 -0.17 20.61
C GLN A 57 31.03 -1.36 21.47
N MET A 58 31.75 -2.46 21.38
CA MET A 58 31.67 -3.55 22.37
C MET A 58 32.88 -3.44 23.30
N THR A 59 32.77 -4.01 24.50
CA THR A 59 33.62 -3.84 25.69
C THR A 59 35.08 -3.44 25.42
N ASP A 60 35.78 -4.10 24.48
CA ASP A 60 37.18 -3.81 24.14
C ASP A 60 37.44 -3.53 22.64
N SER A 61 36.43 -3.43 21.78
CA SER A 61 36.61 -3.26 20.32
C SER A 61 35.42 -2.63 19.60
N LEU A 62 35.71 -1.84 18.57
CA LEU A 62 34.72 -1.31 17.63
C LEU A 62 34.38 -2.37 16.57
N ILE A 63 33.12 -2.78 16.51
CA ILE A 63 32.64 -3.74 15.50
C ILE A 63 31.68 -3.04 14.54
N THR A 64 31.95 -3.16 13.25
CA THR A 64 31.02 -2.70 12.21
C THR A 64 29.92 -3.73 11.98
N LYS A 65 28.71 -3.47 12.48
CA LYS A 65 27.52 -4.28 12.18
C LYS A 65 26.88 -3.83 10.88
N LYS A 66 26.44 -4.79 10.04
CA LYS A 66 25.67 -4.53 8.81
C LYS A 66 24.21 -4.85 9.08
N TYR A 67 23.31 -3.96 8.68
CA TYR A 67 21.86 -4.14 8.84
C TYR A 67 21.24 -4.45 7.49
N LYS A 68 21.30 -5.73 7.11
CA LYS A 68 20.66 -6.25 5.90
C LYS A 68 19.79 -7.43 6.26
N THR A 69 18.55 -7.44 5.80
CA THR A 69 17.62 -8.53 6.00
C THR A 69 16.83 -8.80 4.73
N ASN A 70 16.25 -9.99 4.65
CA ASN A 70 15.39 -10.42 3.58
C ASN A 70 14.29 -11.33 4.13
N ALA A 71 13.13 -11.28 3.50
CA ALA A 71 12.01 -12.14 3.84
C ALA A 71 11.34 -12.67 2.58
N VAL A 72 10.78 -13.87 2.68
CA VAL A 72 9.82 -14.38 1.72
C VAL A 72 8.44 -14.20 2.32
N ALA A 73 7.53 -13.62 1.55
CA ALA A 73 6.16 -13.35 1.94
C ALA A 73 5.19 -13.97 0.95
N ILE A 74 4.03 -14.37 1.44
CA ILE A 74 2.92 -14.90 0.66
C ILE A 74 1.72 -13.98 0.86
N ASP A 75 1.05 -13.67 -0.23
CA ASP A 75 -0.24 -13.02 -0.23
C ASP A 75 -1.29 -13.98 -0.80
N PHE A 76 -2.50 -13.89 -0.27
CA PHE A 76 -3.66 -14.63 -0.73
C PHE A 76 -4.87 -13.70 -0.82
N GLY A 77 -5.69 -13.86 -1.85
CA GLY A 77 -6.88 -13.05 -2.02
C GLY A 77 -8.00 -13.80 -2.72
N THR A 78 -9.23 -13.41 -2.40
CA THR A 78 -10.44 -13.93 -3.03
C THR A 78 -11.35 -12.77 -3.43
N ILE A 79 -12.12 -12.98 -4.51
CA ILE A 79 -13.18 -12.08 -4.94
C ILE A 79 -14.44 -12.92 -5.16
N PHE A 80 -15.51 -12.53 -4.50
CA PHE A 80 -16.85 -13.09 -4.64
C PHE A 80 -17.79 -12.04 -5.26
N ASN A 81 -18.23 -12.28 -6.48
CA ASN A 81 -19.33 -11.57 -7.10
C ASN A 81 -20.65 -12.18 -6.65
N THR A 82 -21.45 -11.41 -5.93
CA THR A 82 -22.74 -11.88 -5.38
C THR A 82 -23.72 -12.27 -6.51
N GLY A 83 -23.57 -11.67 -7.69
CA GLY A 83 -24.52 -11.74 -8.79
C GLY A 83 -25.73 -10.83 -8.59
N PHE A 84 -25.74 -10.02 -7.54
CA PHE A 84 -26.78 -9.03 -7.28
C PHE A 84 -26.23 -7.63 -7.55
N ARG A 85 -26.77 -6.94 -8.57
CA ARG A 85 -26.52 -5.51 -8.86
C ARG A 85 -25.03 -5.11 -8.92
N ASP A 86 -24.18 -6.01 -9.41
CA ASP A 86 -22.71 -5.88 -9.48
C ASP A 86 -22.02 -5.63 -8.11
N VAL A 87 -22.60 -6.12 -7.03
CA VAL A 87 -21.94 -6.09 -5.70
C VAL A 87 -20.89 -7.18 -5.63
N LYS A 88 -19.65 -6.79 -5.31
CA LYS A 88 -18.51 -7.69 -5.12
C LYS A 88 -17.95 -7.53 -3.73
N PHE A 89 -17.53 -8.66 -3.18
CA PHE A 89 -16.89 -8.80 -1.89
C PHE A 89 -15.48 -9.36 -2.11
N GLY A 90 -14.49 -8.78 -1.45
CA GLY A 90 -13.10 -9.21 -1.55
C GLY A 90 -12.51 -9.46 -0.17
N MET A 91 -11.65 -10.46 -0.06
CA MET A 91 -10.86 -10.69 1.14
C MET A 91 -9.39 -10.85 0.75
N THR A 92 -8.49 -10.27 1.53
CA THR A 92 -7.06 -10.46 1.31
C THR A 92 -6.31 -10.69 2.62
N VAL A 93 -5.27 -11.51 2.54
CA VAL A 93 -4.24 -11.65 3.56
C VAL A 93 -2.93 -11.31 2.85
N ARG A 94 -2.23 -10.27 3.31
CA ARG A 94 -1.01 -9.77 2.69
C ARG A 94 0.16 -9.81 3.66
N ASN A 95 1.35 -10.05 3.12
CA ASN A 95 2.63 -10.08 3.82
C ASN A 95 2.74 -11.21 4.85
N PHE A 96 2.16 -12.38 4.60
CA PHE A 96 2.36 -13.54 5.46
C PHE A 96 3.80 -14.05 5.28
N SER A 97 4.65 -13.87 6.28
CA SER A 97 6.08 -14.24 6.21
C SER A 97 6.53 -14.99 7.47
N ASN A 98 7.70 -15.60 7.37
CA ASN A 98 8.45 -15.98 8.57
C ASN A 98 8.90 -14.74 9.35
N GLU A 99 9.32 -14.94 10.60
CA GLU A 99 9.95 -13.88 11.37
C GLU A 99 11.39 -13.66 10.85
N ILE A 100 11.77 -12.39 10.74
CA ILE A 100 13.10 -11.94 10.38
C ILE A 100 13.70 -11.15 11.53
N LYS A 101 15.02 -11.25 11.69
CA LYS A 101 15.75 -10.65 12.82
C LYS A 101 16.79 -9.68 12.29
N TYR A 102 16.79 -8.44 12.78
CA TYR A 102 17.82 -7.44 12.44
C TYR A 102 19.06 -7.56 13.33
N ILE A 103 18.85 -7.69 14.63
CA ILE A 103 19.93 -7.72 15.63
C ILE A 103 19.56 -8.74 16.70
N ASP A 104 18.57 -8.42 17.54
CA ASP A 104 18.22 -9.18 18.74
C ASP A 104 16.77 -9.66 18.72
N GLU A 105 15.85 -8.81 18.23
CA GLU A 105 14.43 -9.13 18.12
C GLU A 105 14.03 -9.60 16.72
N SER A 106 13.19 -10.63 16.70
CA SER A 106 12.53 -11.14 15.50
C SER A 106 11.19 -10.42 15.32
N PHE A 107 10.87 -10.06 14.09
CA PHE A 107 9.59 -9.45 13.72
C PHE A 107 9.10 -10.05 12.40
N GLN A 108 7.79 -10.07 12.19
CA GLN A 108 7.22 -10.46 10.90
C GLN A 108 7.01 -9.22 10.04
N LEU A 109 6.88 -9.41 8.73
CA LEU A 109 6.40 -8.33 7.88
C LEU A 109 5.00 -7.88 8.35
N PRO A 110 4.57 -6.65 8.01
CA PRO A 110 3.26 -6.12 8.40
C PRO A 110 2.10 -6.94 7.79
N LEU A 111 1.76 -8.04 8.45
CA LEU A 111 0.65 -8.91 8.09
C LEU A 111 -0.62 -8.07 8.14
N THR A 112 -1.34 -8.02 7.03
CA THR A 112 -2.57 -7.24 6.90
C THR A 112 -3.68 -8.12 6.38
N PHE A 113 -4.74 -8.23 7.15
CA PHE A 113 -6.01 -8.78 6.70
C PHE A 113 -6.91 -7.64 6.22
N SER A 114 -7.56 -7.77 5.08
CA SER A 114 -8.55 -6.79 4.64
C SER A 114 -9.78 -7.44 4.04
N ILE A 115 -10.90 -6.75 4.22
CA ILE A 115 -12.20 -7.10 3.67
C ILE A 115 -12.72 -5.88 2.93
N GLY A 116 -13.02 -6.07 1.65
CA GLY A 116 -13.52 -5.03 0.76
C GLY A 116 -14.90 -5.33 0.22
N LEU A 117 -15.69 -4.27 0.02
CA LEU A 117 -16.95 -4.29 -0.69
C LEU A 117 -16.91 -3.22 -1.78
N THR A 118 -17.43 -3.55 -2.95
CA THR A 118 -17.68 -2.58 -4.01
C THR A 118 -19.06 -2.80 -4.62
N ALA A 119 -19.71 -1.71 -4.99
CA ALA A 119 -21.02 -1.72 -5.60
C ALA A 119 -21.16 -0.55 -6.57
N ASN A 120 -21.90 -0.78 -7.65
CA ASN A 120 -22.28 0.26 -8.59
C ASN A 120 -23.65 0.83 -8.21
N LEU A 121 -23.72 2.09 -7.77
CA LEU A 121 -24.96 2.72 -7.33
C LEU A 121 -26.00 2.87 -8.44
N MET A 122 -25.57 2.99 -9.71
CA MET A 122 -26.51 3.12 -10.83
C MET A 122 -27.37 1.86 -10.99
N ASN A 123 -26.87 0.68 -10.63
CA ASN A 123 -27.64 -0.56 -10.62
C ASN A 123 -28.75 -0.62 -9.55
N PHE A 124 -28.80 0.35 -8.63
CA PHE A 124 -29.81 0.43 -7.58
C PHE A 124 -30.89 1.48 -7.85
N ILE A 125 -30.65 2.39 -8.79
CA ILE A 125 -31.54 3.51 -9.12
C ILE A 125 -32.29 3.15 -10.41
N SER A 126 -33.61 3.37 -10.45
CA SER A 126 -34.44 3.06 -11.62
C SER A 126 -34.33 4.09 -12.76
N ALA A 127 -33.51 5.13 -12.60
CA ALA A 127 -33.30 6.16 -13.60
C ALA A 127 -32.20 5.72 -14.57
N GLU A 128 -32.56 5.53 -15.84
CA GLU A 128 -31.57 5.23 -16.89
C GLU A 128 -30.79 6.49 -17.25
N MET A 129 -29.57 6.59 -16.73
CA MET A 129 -28.62 7.64 -17.10
C MET A 129 -27.48 7.01 -17.91
N PRO A 130 -27.67 6.79 -19.23
CA PRO A 130 -26.63 6.20 -20.06
C PRO A 130 -25.38 7.08 -20.01
N ASN A 131 -24.21 6.44 -19.95
CA ASN A 131 -22.88 7.05 -19.81
C ASN A 131 -22.49 7.54 -18.40
N HIS A 132 -23.38 7.48 -17.41
CA HIS A 132 -23.04 7.81 -16.03
C HIS A 132 -22.83 6.54 -15.23
N ASN A 133 -21.79 6.53 -14.39
CA ASN A 133 -21.47 5.40 -13.55
C ASN A 133 -20.96 5.91 -12.20
N VAL A 134 -21.46 5.34 -11.10
CA VAL A 134 -21.02 5.68 -9.76
C VAL A 134 -20.69 4.40 -9.03
N ASP A 135 -19.41 4.21 -8.73
CA ASP A 135 -18.90 3.09 -7.95
C ASP A 135 -18.59 3.55 -6.53
N ILE A 136 -19.00 2.76 -5.55
CA ILE A 136 -18.63 2.93 -4.15
C ILE A 136 -17.72 1.80 -3.71
N TYR A 137 -16.85 2.12 -2.75
CA TYR A 137 -15.86 1.22 -2.20
C TYR A 137 -15.85 1.38 -0.68
N ALA A 138 -15.81 0.26 0.03
CA ALA A 138 -15.56 0.21 1.46
C ALA A 138 -14.54 -0.90 1.73
N ASP A 139 -13.43 -0.59 2.38
CA ASP A 139 -12.37 -1.54 2.72
C ASP A 139 -12.02 -1.38 4.19
N TRP A 140 -12.26 -2.43 4.97
CA TRP A 140 -11.81 -2.51 6.35
C TRP A 140 -10.52 -3.33 6.40
N ALA A 141 -9.51 -2.83 7.09
CA ALA A 141 -8.22 -3.48 7.21
C ALA A 141 -7.81 -3.63 8.67
N HIS A 142 -7.30 -4.81 9.00
CA HIS A 142 -6.71 -5.17 10.28
C HIS A 142 -5.23 -5.56 10.08
N PRO A 143 -4.29 -4.62 10.27
CA PRO A 143 -2.87 -4.91 10.31
C PRO A 143 -2.44 -5.45 11.68
N ARG A 144 -1.43 -6.32 11.72
CA ARG A 144 -0.87 -6.86 12.97
C ARG A 144 -0.23 -5.79 13.87
N SER A 145 0.37 -4.77 13.26
CA SER A 145 1.24 -3.79 13.94
C SER A 145 0.71 -2.36 13.89
N TYR A 146 -0.57 -2.18 13.56
CA TYR A 146 -1.20 -0.87 13.42
C TYR A 146 -2.70 -0.96 13.74
N PRO A 147 -3.35 0.11 14.25
CA PRO A 147 -4.79 0.12 14.45
C PRO A 147 -5.57 -0.23 13.18
N GLU A 148 -6.75 -0.80 13.37
CA GLU A 148 -7.68 -1.07 12.28
C GLU A 148 -8.13 0.23 11.62
N TYR A 149 -8.22 0.26 10.29
CA TYR A 149 -8.68 1.43 9.56
C TYR A 149 -9.73 1.06 8.53
N LEU A 150 -10.59 2.02 8.21
CA LEU A 150 -11.65 1.90 7.22
C LEU A 150 -11.40 2.90 6.09
N ASN A 151 -11.38 2.42 4.85
CA ASN A 151 -11.26 3.24 3.66
C ASN A 151 -12.60 3.25 2.95
N LEU A 152 -13.15 4.42 2.72
CA LEU A 152 -14.35 4.64 1.92
C LEU A 152 -13.94 5.38 0.65
N GLY A 153 -14.53 4.98 -0.47
CA GLY A 153 -14.25 5.59 -1.76
C GLY A 153 -15.52 5.73 -2.58
N ILE A 154 -15.57 6.79 -3.38
CA ILE A 154 -16.57 6.97 -4.42
C ILE A 154 -15.87 7.40 -5.70
N GLU A 155 -16.21 6.76 -6.80
CA GLU A 155 -15.78 7.12 -8.14
C GLU A 155 -17.01 7.42 -8.99
N TYR A 156 -17.07 8.62 -9.56
CA TYR A 156 -17.99 8.97 -10.61
C TYR A 156 -17.25 8.93 -11.95
N SER A 157 -17.81 8.23 -12.94
CA SER A 157 -17.28 8.24 -14.30
C SER A 157 -18.34 8.59 -15.34
N PHE A 158 -17.91 9.40 -16.32
CA PHE A 158 -18.72 9.86 -17.43
C PHE A 158 -18.13 9.40 -18.76
N VAL A 159 -18.91 8.64 -19.53
CA VAL A 159 -18.53 8.02 -20.82
C VAL A 159 -17.24 7.18 -20.73
N ARG A 160 -16.86 6.74 -19.51
CA ARG A 160 -15.56 6.10 -19.22
C ARG A 160 -14.33 6.91 -19.69
N LYS A 161 -14.50 8.22 -19.86
CA LYS A 161 -13.44 9.17 -20.27
C LYS A 161 -13.07 10.13 -19.16
N PHE A 162 -14.05 10.60 -18.40
CA PHE A 162 -13.84 11.51 -17.28
C PHE A 162 -14.13 10.76 -15.99
N PHE A 163 -13.24 10.92 -15.01
CA PHE A 163 -13.34 10.28 -13.72
C PHE A 163 -13.16 11.34 -12.63
N LEU A 164 -14.02 11.31 -11.62
CA LEU A 164 -13.89 12.08 -10.39
C LEU A 164 -13.90 11.12 -9.22
N ARG A 165 -12.97 11.30 -8.29
CA ARG A 165 -12.74 10.38 -7.18
C ARG A 165 -12.66 11.15 -5.87
N TYR A 166 -13.34 10.61 -4.88
CA TYR A 166 -13.19 11.04 -3.50
C TYR A 166 -12.94 9.81 -2.62
N GLY A 167 -11.98 9.93 -1.71
CA GLY A 167 -11.64 8.90 -0.74
C GLY A 167 -11.62 9.48 0.67
N PHE A 168 -12.00 8.66 1.64
CA PHE A 168 -11.92 8.97 3.06
C PHE A 168 -11.33 7.77 3.81
N GLU A 169 -10.28 8.02 4.58
CA GLU A 169 -9.58 7.02 5.39
C GLU A 169 -9.81 7.36 6.87
N GLN A 170 -10.52 6.49 7.57
CA GLN A 170 -10.80 6.60 8.99
C GLN A 170 -9.72 5.86 9.79
N ASN A 171 -9.30 6.46 10.91
CA ASN A 171 -8.31 5.88 11.83
C ASN A 171 -6.91 5.70 11.23
N ARG A 172 -6.54 6.59 10.29
CA ARG A 172 -5.16 6.79 9.85
C ARG A 172 -4.57 8.04 10.48
N ASP A 173 -3.28 7.98 10.78
CA ASP A 173 -2.60 9.06 11.49
C ASP A 173 -2.35 10.29 10.61
N GLU A 174 -2.05 10.06 9.32
CA GLU A 174 -1.50 11.11 8.44
C GLU A 174 -2.46 11.57 7.34
N SER A 175 -3.27 10.67 6.79
CA SER A 175 -4.17 10.94 5.67
C SER A 175 -5.62 10.75 6.07
N GLY A 176 -6.47 11.73 5.76
CA GLY A 176 -7.90 11.70 6.07
C GLY A 176 -8.76 11.63 4.82
N SER A 177 -8.67 12.63 3.95
CA SER A 177 -9.43 12.69 2.70
C SER A 177 -8.51 12.75 1.49
N SER A 178 -8.98 12.27 0.35
CA SER A 178 -8.29 12.37 -0.93
C SER A 178 -9.25 12.76 -2.03
N PHE A 179 -8.79 13.58 -2.96
CA PHE A 179 -9.52 13.98 -4.15
C PHE A 179 -8.71 13.59 -5.37
N GLY A 180 -9.37 13.19 -6.45
CA GLY A 180 -8.68 12.90 -7.69
C GLY A 180 -9.58 13.07 -8.90
N PHE A 181 -8.95 13.27 -10.04
CA PHE A 181 -9.63 13.22 -11.33
C PHE A 181 -8.80 12.43 -12.33
N GLY A 182 -9.47 11.88 -13.33
CA GLY A 182 -8.85 11.10 -14.39
C GLY A 182 -9.43 11.46 -15.75
N LEU A 183 -8.57 11.40 -16.76
CA LEU A 183 -8.90 11.62 -18.16
C LEU A 183 -8.39 10.46 -18.99
N ASN A 184 -9.26 9.85 -19.79
CA ASN A 184 -8.91 8.83 -20.77
C ASN A 184 -9.25 9.33 -22.18
N ALA A 185 -8.21 9.59 -22.97
CA ALA A 185 -8.33 10.06 -24.35
C ALA A 185 -7.16 9.54 -25.20
N PHE A 186 -7.47 9.12 -26.43
CA PHE A 186 -6.47 8.73 -27.43
C PHE A 186 -5.47 7.64 -26.98
N GLY A 187 -5.93 6.67 -26.19
CA GLY A 187 -5.06 5.60 -25.64
C GLY A 187 -4.19 6.06 -24.47
N ILE A 188 -4.36 7.29 -24.00
CA ILE A 188 -3.64 7.84 -22.86
C ILE A 188 -4.63 8.00 -21.70
N VAL A 189 -4.25 7.50 -20.53
CA VAL A 189 -4.95 7.73 -19.27
C VAL A 189 -4.07 8.58 -18.38
N PHE A 190 -4.56 9.74 -17.99
CA PHE A 190 -3.95 10.64 -17.03
C PHE A 190 -4.77 10.63 -15.75
N ASP A 191 -4.12 10.39 -14.61
CA ASP A 191 -4.75 10.49 -13.29
C ASP A 191 -3.97 11.48 -12.42
N TYR A 192 -4.71 12.35 -11.74
CA TYR A 192 -4.18 13.25 -10.73
C TYR A 192 -4.88 12.98 -9.40
N SER A 193 -4.11 12.98 -8.30
CA SER A 193 -4.67 12.94 -6.96
C SER A 193 -3.99 13.92 -6.00
N TYR A 194 -4.79 14.43 -5.08
CA TYR A 194 -4.42 15.34 -4.02
C TYR A 194 -4.86 14.77 -2.68
N THR A 195 -3.93 14.67 -1.74
CA THR A 195 -4.19 14.19 -0.39
C THR A 195 -3.62 15.20 0.61
N PRO A 196 -4.48 15.96 1.31
CA PRO A 196 -4.06 16.74 2.45
C PRO A 196 -3.46 15.85 3.54
N MET A 197 -2.29 16.24 4.05
CA MET A 197 -1.63 15.55 5.16
C MET A 197 -1.88 16.29 6.47
N LYS A 198 -1.88 15.57 7.59
CA LYS A 198 -2.04 16.18 8.92
C LYS A 198 -0.74 16.81 9.41
N THR A 199 0.36 16.07 9.32
CA THR A 199 1.66 16.49 9.88
C THR A 199 2.62 16.98 8.79
N PHE A 200 2.57 16.35 7.62
CA PHE A 200 3.47 16.66 6.49
C PHE A 200 2.84 17.66 5.51
N ASP A 201 3.63 18.05 4.51
CA ASP A 201 3.13 18.80 3.37
C ASP A 201 2.16 17.96 2.53
N ASP A 202 1.20 18.64 1.92
CA ASP A 202 0.17 18.02 1.10
C ASP A 202 0.77 17.25 -0.09
N ILE A 203 0.25 16.05 -0.33
CA ILE A 203 0.80 15.16 -1.35
C ILE A 203 0.00 15.30 -2.65
N GLN A 204 0.71 15.55 -3.74
CA GLN A 204 0.20 15.52 -5.11
C GLN A 204 0.80 14.34 -5.87
N ARG A 205 -0.03 13.58 -6.58
CA ARG A 205 0.41 12.44 -7.40
C ARG A 205 -0.10 12.59 -8.82
N PHE A 206 0.76 12.27 -9.77
CA PHE A 206 0.48 12.28 -11.19
C PHE A 206 0.80 10.90 -11.75
N THR A 207 -0.13 10.33 -12.50
CA THR A 207 0.06 9.05 -13.18
C THR A 207 -0.28 9.21 -14.65
N LEU A 208 0.59 8.69 -15.50
CA LEU A 208 0.36 8.59 -16.94
C LEU A 208 0.43 7.11 -17.32
N ARG A 209 -0.61 6.62 -17.98
CA ARG A 209 -0.66 5.28 -18.54
C ARG A 209 -0.92 5.37 -20.03
N VAL A 210 -0.14 4.62 -20.79
CA VAL A 210 -0.31 4.49 -22.23
C VAL A 210 -0.81 3.08 -22.50
N SER A 211 -1.99 2.98 -23.13
CA SER A 211 -2.50 1.74 -23.68
C SER A 211 -2.32 1.81 -25.19
N LEU A 212 -1.42 0.97 -25.71
CA LEU A 212 -1.30 0.70 -27.14
C LEU A 212 -2.43 -0.21 -27.62
#